data_AF-A0A2G8RRT1-F1
#
_entry.id   AF-A0A2G8RRT1-F1
#
_cell.length_a   1.000
_cell.length_b   1.000
_cell.length_c   1.000
_cell.angle_alpha   90.00
_cell.angle_beta   90.00
_cell.angle_gamma   90.00
#
_symmetry.space_group_name_H-M   'P 1'
#
loop_
_entity.id
_entity.type
_entity.pdbx_description
1 polymer ?
#
loop_
_entity_poly.entity_id
_entity_poly.type
_entity_poly.pdbx_seq_one_letter_code
_entity_poly.pdbx_strand_id
1 'polypeptide(L)'
;MFAEDGGDDYLVRTGTVHDRIEKARRELPADNVSAVKKRWKADKGMLEDSLEEISSMVEVDHQGEDDLDGDELDDEWDELGFGSAKTLSEAELERTKKIQPIARFVTLFHKRVVPDVLVPLSSSPPDPNGLNQALDALPPLSNSVVVAMEELVAALYAPQKLNPLAASVVSLVEAIRTVHASIATDLMLSPLNLEKDMSALSINGAKDGGEKKTKDPRKWFDSCLAQIDKSAKAVGELLNSQVDNGT
;
A
#
# COMPACT_ATOMS: atom_id res chain seq x y z
N MET A 1 31.68 -19.48 -47.78
CA MET A 1 30.47 -18.65 -47.85
C MET A 1 30.18 -18.21 -46.43
N PHE A 2 30.55 -16.98 -46.08
CA PHE A 2 30.34 -16.41 -44.75
C PHE A 2 29.60 -15.09 -44.97
N ALA A 3 28.29 -15.11 -44.73
CA ALA A 3 27.41 -13.95 -44.66
C ALA A 3 26.41 -14.29 -43.55
N GLU A 4 26.46 -13.60 -42.41
CA GLU A 4 25.65 -12.41 -42.09
C GLU A 4 24.59 -12.79 -41.04
N ASP A 5 25.03 -13.23 -39.86
CA ASP A 5 24.16 -13.44 -38.69
C ASP A 5 24.49 -12.44 -37.55
N GLY A 6 25.52 -11.61 -37.73
CA GLY A 6 25.93 -10.60 -36.74
C GLY A 6 25.21 -9.26 -36.86
N GLY A 7 24.51 -9.01 -37.97
CA GLY A 7 23.83 -7.73 -38.23
C GLY A 7 22.46 -7.61 -37.56
N ASP A 8 21.69 -8.71 -37.53
CA ASP A 8 20.33 -8.71 -36.99
C ASP A 8 20.35 -8.67 -35.46
N ASP A 9 21.21 -9.47 -34.82
CA ASP A 9 21.43 -9.43 -33.37
C ASP A 9 22.04 -8.09 -32.90
N TYR A 10 22.83 -7.42 -33.76
CA TYR A 10 23.33 -6.06 -33.49
C TYR A 10 22.22 -5.00 -33.56
N LEU A 11 21.31 -5.09 -34.54
CA LEU A 11 20.18 -4.16 -34.67
C LEU A 11 19.14 -4.34 -33.56
N VAL A 12 18.87 -5.58 -33.11
CA VAL A 12 18.03 -5.87 -31.93
C VAL A 12 18.63 -5.25 -30.66
N ARG A 13 19.96 -5.32 -30.50
CA ARG A 13 20.67 -4.67 -29.37
C ARG A 13 20.63 -3.14 -29.45
N THR A 14 20.81 -2.56 -30.63
CA THR A 14 20.72 -1.10 -30.83
C THR A 14 19.28 -0.60 -30.60
N GLY A 15 18.26 -1.31 -31.10
CA GLY A 15 16.85 -1.01 -30.83
C GLY A 15 16.54 -1.02 -29.34
N THR A 16 17.00 -2.06 -28.62
CA THR A 16 16.85 -2.16 -27.16
C THR A 16 17.49 -0.97 -26.43
N VAL A 17 18.65 -0.50 -26.88
CA VAL A 17 19.31 0.67 -26.28
C VAL A 17 18.51 1.95 -26.56
N HIS A 18 18.03 2.15 -27.79
CA HIS A 18 17.19 3.31 -28.13
C HIS A 18 15.89 3.33 -27.32
N ASP A 19 15.23 2.18 -27.17
CA ASP A 19 14.02 2.06 -26.36
C ASP A 19 14.29 2.39 -24.90
N ARG A 20 15.43 1.93 -24.35
CA ARG A 20 15.84 2.28 -22.98
C ARG A 20 16.14 3.77 -22.82
N ILE A 21 16.80 4.39 -23.81
CA ILE A 21 17.09 5.84 -23.80
C ILE A 21 15.79 6.64 -23.88
N GLU A 22 14.89 6.30 -24.79
CA GLU A 22 13.64 7.01 -24.97
C GLU A 22 12.72 6.82 -23.76
N LYS A 23 12.67 5.61 -23.20
CA LYS A 23 12.00 5.33 -21.93
C LYS A 23 12.58 6.19 -20.81
N ALA A 24 13.91 6.23 -20.65
CA ALA A 24 14.56 7.06 -19.64
C ALA A 24 14.22 8.54 -19.82
N ARG A 25 14.27 9.08 -21.05
CA ARG A 25 13.93 10.49 -21.31
C ARG A 25 12.48 10.83 -20.97
N ARG A 26 11.54 9.91 -21.18
CA ARG A 26 10.11 10.13 -20.86
C ARG A 26 9.79 9.91 -19.39
N GLU A 27 10.53 9.02 -18.74
CA GLU A 27 10.16 8.50 -17.42
C GLU A 27 11.01 9.03 -16.26
N LEU A 28 12.12 9.71 -16.54
CA LEU A 28 12.97 10.31 -15.53
C LEU A 28 12.25 11.50 -14.85
N PRO A 29 12.08 11.46 -13.53
CA PRO A 29 11.52 12.57 -12.77
C PRO A 29 12.40 13.82 -12.86
N ALA A 30 11.77 15.00 -12.88
CA ALA A 30 12.47 16.29 -12.94
C ALA A 30 13.09 16.72 -11.60
N ASP A 31 12.54 16.22 -10.49
CA ASP A 31 12.96 16.53 -9.13
C ASP A 31 12.72 15.34 -8.19
N ASN A 32 13.26 15.44 -6.97
CA ASN A 32 13.16 14.37 -5.99
C ASN A 32 11.72 14.09 -5.55
N VAL A 33 10.91 15.14 -5.35
CA VAL A 33 9.49 15.00 -4.99
C VAL A 33 8.74 14.19 -6.06
N SER A 34 8.99 14.46 -7.33
CA SER A 34 8.41 13.74 -8.46
C SER A 34 8.89 12.30 -8.52
N ALA A 35 10.15 12.04 -8.19
CA ALA A 35 10.70 10.69 -8.09
C ALA A 35 10.02 9.88 -6.98
N VAL A 36 9.92 10.46 -5.78
CA VAL A 36 9.24 9.84 -4.65
C VAL A 36 7.76 9.63 -4.96
N LYS A 37 7.05 10.61 -5.52
CA LYS A 37 5.63 10.45 -5.93
C LYS A 37 5.46 9.29 -6.92
N LYS A 38 6.34 9.17 -7.91
CA LYS A 38 6.26 8.09 -8.91
C LYS A 38 6.44 6.73 -8.24
N ARG A 39 7.47 6.59 -7.38
CA ARG A 39 7.73 5.34 -6.66
C ARG A 39 6.59 5.00 -5.69
N TRP A 40 6.13 5.98 -4.92
CA TRP A 40 5.03 5.84 -3.97
C TRP A 40 3.73 5.40 -4.64
N LYS A 41 3.43 5.91 -5.84
CA LYS A 41 2.27 5.46 -6.63
C LYS A 41 2.39 4.01 -7.10
N ALA A 42 3.59 3.56 -7.44
CA ALA A 42 3.80 2.16 -7.82
C ALA A 42 3.58 1.23 -6.62
N ASP A 43 4.18 1.56 -5.47
CA ASP A 43 3.99 0.79 -4.23
C ASP A 43 2.51 0.83 -3.78
N LYS A 44 1.81 1.97 -3.94
CA LYS A 44 0.35 2.06 -3.70
C LYS A 44 -0.43 1.09 -4.57
N GLY A 45 -0.05 0.92 -5.84
CA GLY A 45 -0.69 -0.03 -6.75
C GLY A 45 -0.57 -1.45 -6.22
N MET A 46 0.63 -1.85 -5.80
CA MET A 46 0.87 -3.17 -5.19
C MET A 46 0.00 -3.39 -3.93
N LEU A 47 -0.14 -2.37 -3.07
CA LEU A 47 -1.02 -2.46 -1.90
C LEU A 47 -2.51 -2.58 -2.27
N GLU A 48 -2.95 -1.91 -3.34
CA GLU A 48 -4.32 -2.03 -3.85
C GLU A 48 -4.57 -3.45 -4.40
N ASP A 49 -3.61 -4.01 -5.13
CA ASP A 49 -3.68 -5.39 -5.64
C ASP A 49 -3.74 -6.40 -4.48
N SER A 50 -2.87 -6.25 -3.45
CA SER A 50 -2.92 -7.09 -2.25
C SER A 50 -4.24 -6.96 -1.48
N LEU A 51 -4.84 -5.76 -1.41
CA LEU A 51 -6.12 -5.55 -0.76
C LEU A 51 -7.26 -6.20 -1.54
N GLU A 52 -7.22 -6.15 -2.87
CA GLU A 52 -8.17 -6.85 -3.75
C GLU A 52 -8.06 -8.36 -3.55
N GLU A 53 -6.84 -8.89 -3.47
CA GLU A 53 -6.60 -10.30 -3.17
C GLU A 53 -7.22 -10.73 -1.83
N ILE A 54 -6.96 -10.00 -0.74
CA ILE A 54 -7.59 -10.27 0.57
C ILE A 54 -9.12 -10.16 0.49
N SER A 55 -9.65 -9.23 -0.30
CA SER A 55 -11.10 -9.06 -0.46
C SER A 55 -11.71 -10.23 -1.22
N SER A 56 -11.03 -10.72 -2.26
CA SER A 56 -11.44 -11.92 -3.00
C SER A 56 -11.50 -13.16 -2.12
N MET A 57 -10.54 -13.32 -1.19
CA MET A 57 -10.53 -14.42 -0.21
C MET A 57 -11.79 -14.39 0.70
N VAL A 58 -12.36 -13.21 0.95
CA VAL A 58 -13.57 -13.05 1.77
C VAL A 58 -14.85 -13.28 0.95
N GLU A 59 -14.83 -12.96 -0.34
CA GLU A 59 -16.00 -13.02 -1.24
C GLU A 59 -16.26 -14.42 -1.82
N VAL A 60 -15.22 -15.22 -2.06
CA VAL A 60 -15.33 -16.59 -2.64
C VAL A 60 -16.25 -17.51 -1.83
N ASP A 61 -16.42 -17.27 -0.53
CA ASP A 61 -17.27 -18.06 0.35
C ASP A 61 -18.79 -17.80 0.18
N HIS A 62 -19.18 -16.67 -0.44
CA HIS A 62 -20.62 -16.35 -0.63
C HIS A 62 -21.26 -17.07 -1.83
N GLN A 63 -20.48 -17.83 -2.60
CA GLN A 63 -20.97 -18.60 -3.76
C GLN A 63 -21.10 -20.11 -3.47
N GLY A 64 -20.81 -20.56 -2.24
CA GLY A 64 -20.79 -22.00 -1.89
C GLY A 64 -22.06 -22.57 -1.27
N GLU A 65 -23.13 -21.79 -1.06
CA GLU A 65 -24.34 -22.26 -0.36
C GLU A 65 -25.59 -22.48 -1.23
N ASP A 66 -25.56 -22.27 -2.56
CA ASP A 66 -26.80 -22.35 -3.36
C ASP A 66 -26.64 -22.82 -4.82
N ASP A 67 -25.87 -23.89 -5.07
CA ASP A 67 -26.07 -24.67 -6.31
C ASP A 67 -25.86 -26.18 -6.05
N LEU A 68 -26.98 -26.85 -5.81
CA LEU A 68 -27.16 -28.27 -6.10
C LEU A 68 -27.19 -28.45 -7.63
N ASP A 69 -26.54 -29.51 -8.10
CA ASP A 69 -26.47 -30.03 -9.48
C ASP A 69 -25.41 -29.37 -10.42
N GLY A 70 -24.21 -29.93 -10.39
CA GLY A 70 -23.14 -29.62 -11.35
C GLY A 70 -21.97 -30.59 -11.31
N ASP A 71 -22.25 -31.90 -11.33
CA ASP A 71 -21.24 -32.96 -11.49
C ASP A 71 -20.40 -32.80 -12.79
N GLU A 72 -19.13 -33.22 -12.70
CA GLU A 72 -18.22 -33.64 -13.80
C GLU A 72 -17.28 -32.62 -14.50
N LEU A 73 -16.89 -31.48 -13.90
CA LEU A 73 -15.78 -30.66 -14.46
C LEU A 73 -14.64 -30.27 -13.51
N ASP A 74 -14.74 -30.59 -12.21
CA ASP A 74 -13.71 -30.19 -11.23
C ASP A 74 -12.55 -31.22 -11.11
N ASP A 75 -12.76 -32.44 -11.58
CA ASP A 75 -11.83 -33.56 -11.34
C ASP A 75 -10.55 -33.53 -12.20
N GLU A 76 -10.53 -32.80 -13.34
CA GLU A 76 -9.39 -32.82 -14.28
C GLU A 76 -8.33 -31.74 -13.98
N TRP A 77 -8.68 -30.68 -13.23
CA TRP A 77 -7.74 -29.62 -12.80
C TRP A 77 -7.06 -29.92 -11.47
N ASP A 78 -7.68 -30.75 -10.62
CA ASP A 78 -7.11 -31.26 -9.38
C ASP A 78 -5.94 -32.25 -9.62
N GLU A 79 -5.92 -32.93 -10.77
CA GLU A 79 -4.84 -33.88 -11.12
C GLU A 79 -3.52 -33.19 -11.52
N LEU A 80 -3.56 -31.90 -11.88
CA LEU A 80 -2.36 -31.09 -12.17
C LEU A 80 -1.81 -30.36 -10.94
N GLY A 81 -2.45 -30.50 -9.76
CA GLY A 81 -2.02 -29.83 -8.51
C GLY A 81 -2.16 -28.30 -8.53
N PHE A 82 -2.93 -27.76 -9.49
CA PHE A 82 -3.28 -26.34 -9.58
C PHE A 82 -4.73 -26.07 -9.12
N GLY A 83 -5.58 -27.10 -9.08
CA GLY A 83 -6.80 -27.11 -8.27
C GLY A 83 -6.47 -27.37 -6.79
N SER A 84 -7.25 -26.77 -5.89
CA SER A 84 -7.00 -26.66 -4.44
C SER A 84 -6.04 -25.56 -3.98
N ALA A 85 -6.36 -24.30 -4.35
CA ALA A 85 -6.36 -23.31 -3.29
C ALA A 85 -7.37 -23.82 -2.25
N LYS A 86 -6.88 -24.53 -1.21
CA LYS A 86 -7.74 -25.12 -0.18
C LYS A 86 -8.71 -24.03 0.29
N THR A 87 -9.99 -24.33 0.21
CA THR A 87 -11.04 -23.43 0.68
C THR A 87 -10.76 -23.09 2.15
N LEU A 88 -10.86 -21.81 2.50
CA LEU A 88 -10.66 -21.36 3.87
C LEU A 88 -11.74 -22.01 4.75
N SER A 89 -11.33 -22.66 5.84
CA SER A 89 -12.29 -23.06 6.88
C SER A 89 -13.01 -21.84 7.46
N GLU A 90 -14.17 -22.03 8.09
CA GLU A 90 -14.92 -20.93 8.73
C GLU A 90 -14.05 -20.09 9.69
N ALA A 91 -13.17 -20.75 10.44
CA ALA A 91 -12.23 -20.08 11.36
C ALA A 91 -11.15 -19.28 10.61
N GLU A 92 -10.64 -19.79 9.49
CA GLU A 92 -9.69 -19.07 8.62
C GLU A 92 -10.33 -17.87 7.94
N LEU A 93 -11.58 -18.02 7.50
CA LEU A 93 -12.35 -16.94 6.91
C LEU A 93 -12.67 -15.85 7.94
N GLU A 94 -13.05 -16.23 9.16
CA GLU A 94 -13.25 -15.26 10.25
C GLU A 94 -11.97 -14.44 10.50
N ARG A 95 -10.81 -15.10 10.57
CA ARG A 95 -9.51 -14.41 10.69
C ARG A 95 -9.26 -13.46 9.53
N THR A 96 -9.50 -13.91 8.30
CA THR A 96 -9.33 -13.10 7.08
C THR A 96 -10.23 -11.86 7.11
N LYS A 97 -11.52 -12.02 7.46
CA LYS A 97 -12.48 -10.93 7.66
C LYS A 97 -12.03 -9.92 8.71
N LYS A 98 -11.37 -10.39 9.78
CA LYS A 98 -10.84 -9.52 10.85
C LYS A 98 -9.57 -8.78 10.47
N ILE A 99 -8.78 -9.34 9.55
CA ILE A 99 -7.54 -8.74 9.03
C ILE A 99 -7.82 -7.71 7.94
N GLN A 100 -8.84 -7.91 7.10
CA GLN A 100 -9.19 -7.01 5.99
C GLN A 100 -9.24 -5.52 6.36
N PRO A 101 -9.80 -5.09 7.52
CA PRO A 101 -9.75 -3.69 7.95
C PRO A 101 -8.34 -3.12 8.10
N ILE A 102 -7.36 -3.92 8.56
CA ILE A 102 -5.95 -3.50 8.68
C ILE A 102 -5.40 -3.18 7.30
N ALA A 103 -5.54 -4.11 6.36
CA ALA A 103 -5.06 -3.95 4.99
C ALA A 103 -5.71 -2.72 4.31
N ARG A 104 -7.01 -2.52 4.54
CA ARG A 104 -7.75 -1.36 4.05
C ARG A 104 -7.22 -0.04 4.61
N PHE A 105 -7.00 0.05 5.93
CA PHE A 105 -6.48 1.28 6.53
C PHE A 105 -5.04 1.57 6.13
N VAL A 106 -4.17 0.56 5.99
CA VAL A 106 -2.81 0.73 5.47
C VAL A 106 -2.84 1.26 4.04
N THR A 107 -3.66 0.68 3.17
CA THR A 107 -3.82 1.13 1.77
C THR A 107 -4.35 2.57 1.71
N LEU A 108 -5.34 2.90 2.55
CA LEU A 108 -5.86 4.27 2.66
C LEU A 108 -4.82 5.26 3.17
N PHE A 109 -4.04 4.87 4.18
CA PHE A 109 -2.93 5.68 4.70
C PHE A 109 -1.96 6.01 3.57
N HIS A 110 -1.48 4.99 2.87
CA HIS A 110 -0.51 5.11 1.79
C HIS A 110 -1.05 5.96 0.63
N LYS A 111 -2.33 5.78 0.27
CA LYS A 111 -3.04 6.57 -0.74
C LYS A 111 -3.08 8.07 -0.42
N ARG A 112 -3.14 8.47 0.85
CA ARG A 112 -3.24 9.88 1.25
C ARG A 112 -1.89 10.60 1.35
N VAL A 113 -0.77 9.88 1.41
CA VAL A 113 0.56 10.50 1.45
C VAL A 113 0.82 11.37 0.22
N VAL A 114 0.46 10.94 -0.99
CA VAL A 114 0.67 11.76 -2.19
C VAL A 114 -0.07 13.10 -2.13
N PRO A 115 -1.41 13.16 -2.01
CA PRO A 115 -2.14 14.42 -2.02
C PRO A 115 -1.90 15.29 -0.78
N ASP A 116 -1.75 14.68 0.40
CA ASP A 116 -1.74 15.42 1.67
C ASP A 116 -0.31 15.73 2.18
N VAL A 117 0.73 15.03 1.67
CA VAL A 117 2.14 15.25 2.04
C VAL A 117 2.96 15.71 0.83
N LEU A 118 3.05 14.90 -0.24
CA LEU A 118 4.01 15.14 -1.31
C LEU A 118 3.62 16.26 -2.28
N VAL A 119 2.32 16.49 -2.52
CA VAL A 119 1.86 17.59 -3.38
C VAL A 119 2.22 18.96 -2.78
N PRO A 120 1.93 19.26 -1.50
CA PRO A 120 2.34 20.51 -0.84
C PRO A 120 3.85 20.82 -0.90
N LEU A 121 4.70 19.79 -0.93
CA LEU A 121 6.17 19.92 -0.94
C LEU A 121 6.76 20.32 -2.30
N SER A 122 5.93 20.53 -3.32
CA SER A 122 6.41 20.90 -4.67
C SER A 122 6.76 22.39 -4.79
N SER A 123 6.58 23.16 -3.71
CA SER A 123 6.92 24.59 -3.59
C SER A 123 8.34 24.76 -3.01
N SER A 124 9.05 25.84 -3.40
CA SER A 124 10.43 26.11 -2.98
C SER A 124 10.59 26.14 -1.44
N PRO A 125 11.22 25.13 -0.81
CA PRO A 125 11.31 25.04 0.64
C PRO A 125 12.48 25.88 1.19
N PRO A 126 12.41 26.34 2.44
CA PRO A 126 13.50 27.08 3.09
C PRO A 126 14.74 26.23 3.38
N ASP A 127 14.60 24.91 3.53
CA ASP A 127 15.71 23.95 3.68
C ASP A 127 15.60 22.81 2.64
N PRO A 128 16.16 23.00 1.43
CA PRO A 128 16.08 21.99 0.37
C PRO A 128 16.91 20.73 0.68
N ASN A 129 17.98 20.82 1.47
CA ASN A 129 18.82 19.67 1.77
C ASN A 129 18.15 18.75 2.79
N GLY A 130 17.63 19.32 3.88
CA GLY A 130 16.85 18.57 4.86
C GLY A 130 15.62 17.93 4.23
N LEU A 131 14.93 18.64 3.34
CA LEU A 131 13.78 18.08 2.62
C LEU A 131 14.18 16.90 1.73
N ASN A 132 15.25 17.03 0.94
CA ASN A 132 15.70 15.93 0.09
C ASN A 132 16.09 14.69 0.91
N GLN A 133 16.79 14.86 2.04
CA GLN A 133 17.11 13.74 2.92
C GLN A 133 15.86 13.05 3.47
N ALA A 134 14.86 13.83 3.87
CA ALA A 134 13.60 13.29 4.35
C ALA A 134 12.79 12.60 3.24
N LEU A 135 12.82 13.13 2.01
CA LEU A 135 12.21 12.52 0.83
C LEU A 135 12.90 11.20 0.45
N ASP A 136 14.23 11.15 0.48
CA ASP A 136 15.02 9.95 0.15
C ASP A 136 14.76 8.78 1.10
N ALA A 137 14.32 9.06 2.34
CA ALA A 137 13.93 8.05 3.30
C ALA A 137 12.58 7.39 2.97
N LEU A 138 11.69 8.04 2.20
CA LEU A 138 10.33 7.55 1.97
C LEU A 138 10.25 6.30 1.07
N PRO A 139 10.97 6.19 -0.07
CA PRO A 139 10.91 5.00 -0.93
C PRO A 139 11.21 3.66 -0.22
N PRO A 140 12.29 3.51 0.56
CA PRO A 140 12.54 2.23 1.24
C PRO A 140 11.48 1.94 2.32
N LEU A 141 10.96 2.95 3.01
CA LEU A 141 9.88 2.76 3.99
C LEU A 141 8.57 2.34 3.33
N SER A 142 8.23 2.95 2.20
CA SER A 142 7.08 2.56 1.37
C SER A 142 7.17 1.11 0.93
N ASN A 143 8.33 0.69 0.42
CA ASN A 143 8.54 -0.68 -0.01
C ASN A 143 8.50 -1.68 1.16
N SER A 144 8.98 -1.32 2.35
CA SER A 144 8.85 -2.15 3.56
C SER A 144 7.37 -2.47 3.88
N VAL A 145 6.46 -1.49 3.70
CA VAL A 145 5.02 -1.71 3.87
C VAL A 145 4.47 -2.68 2.82
N VAL A 146 4.92 -2.59 1.56
CA VAL A 146 4.53 -3.54 0.50
C VAL A 146 4.96 -4.96 0.87
N VAL A 147 6.24 -5.14 1.23
CA VAL A 147 6.76 -6.46 1.61
C VAL A 147 5.99 -7.05 2.79
N ALA A 148 5.73 -6.24 3.83
CA ALA A 148 4.96 -6.71 4.98
C ALA A 148 3.49 -7.03 4.64
N MET A 149 2.90 -6.35 3.65
CA MET A 149 1.57 -6.68 3.13
C MET A 149 1.58 -8.00 2.37
N GLU A 150 2.57 -8.23 1.50
CA GLU A 150 2.73 -9.48 0.76
C GLU A 150 2.97 -10.67 1.71
N GLU A 151 3.75 -10.48 2.78
CA GLU A 151 3.93 -11.47 3.85
C GLU A 151 2.62 -11.76 4.58
N LEU A 152 1.78 -10.74 4.82
CA LEU A 152 0.46 -10.91 5.41
C LEU A 152 -0.46 -11.71 4.49
N VAL A 153 -0.52 -11.36 3.21
CA VAL A 153 -1.30 -12.07 2.18
C VAL A 153 -0.87 -13.53 2.09
N ALA A 154 0.44 -13.79 2.01
CA ALA A 154 0.98 -15.15 1.98
C ALA A 154 0.58 -15.96 3.22
N ALA A 155 0.47 -15.33 4.39
CA ALA A 155 0.03 -15.98 5.63
C ALA A 155 -1.48 -16.24 5.71
N LEU A 156 -2.28 -15.61 4.84
CA LEU A 156 -3.74 -15.78 4.79
C LEU A 156 -4.19 -16.98 3.94
N TYR A 157 -3.35 -17.48 3.04
CA TYR A 157 -3.64 -18.70 2.30
C TYR A 157 -3.72 -19.93 3.22
N ALA A 158 -4.65 -20.84 2.88
CA ALA A 158 -4.85 -22.07 3.64
C ALA A 158 -3.70 -23.10 3.42
N PRO A 159 -3.35 -23.90 4.45
CA PRO A 159 -3.78 -23.78 5.83
C PRO A 159 -3.06 -22.64 6.57
N GLN A 160 -3.82 -21.77 7.22
CA GLN A 160 -3.29 -20.62 7.95
C GLN A 160 -2.54 -21.07 9.19
N LYS A 161 -1.32 -20.57 9.36
CA LYS A 161 -0.51 -20.80 10.56
C LYS A 161 -0.60 -19.58 11.46
N LEU A 162 -1.14 -19.74 12.67
CA LEU A 162 -1.43 -18.63 13.59
C LEU A 162 -0.18 -17.80 13.95
N ASN A 163 0.96 -18.45 14.18
CA ASN A 163 2.21 -17.75 14.53
C ASN A 163 2.75 -16.87 13.38
N PRO A 164 2.94 -17.40 12.15
CA PRO A 164 3.27 -16.56 10.99
C PRO A 164 2.26 -15.44 10.73
N LEU A 165 0.96 -15.71 10.88
CA LEU A 165 -0.09 -14.71 10.68
C LEU A 165 -0.02 -13.58 11.71
N ALA A 166 0.21 -13.91 12.99
CA ALA A 166 0.42 -12.91 14.03
C ALA A 166 1.68 -12.08 13.75
N ALA A 167 2.77 -12.73 13.34
CA ALA A 167 4.04 -12.07 13.04
C ALA A 167 3.92 -11.10 11.84
N SER A 168 3.23 -11.50 10.77
CA SER A 168 3.03 -10.64 9.59
C SER A 168 2.16 -9.42 9.90
N VAL A 169 1.12 -9.57 10.73
CA VAL A 169 0.32 -8.43 11.23
C VAL A 169 1.20 -7.45 12.01
N VAL A 170 2.06 -7.94 12.91
CA VAL A 170 2.98 -7.09 13.69
C VAL A 170 3.96 -6.37 12.75
N SER A 171 4.57 -7.10 11.80
CA SER A 171 5.50 -6.55 10.80
C SER A 171 4.87 -5.39 10.02
N LEU A 172 3.63 -5.59 9.53
CA LEU A 172 2.89 -4.56 8.77
C LEU A 172 2.61 -3.31 9.61
N VAL A 173 2.20 -3.50 10.86
CA VAL A 173 1.91 -2.40 11.80
C VAL A 173 3.19 -1.63 12.16
N GLU A 174 4.31 -2.31 12.34
CA GLU A 174 5.59 -1.66 12.57
C GLU A 174 6.06 -0.86 11.35
N ALA A 175 5.98 -1.44 10.15
CA ALA A 175 6.34 -0.75 8.91
C ALA A 175 5.54 0.55 8.72
N ILE A 176 4.22 0.52 8.92
CA ILE A 176 3.39 1.72 8.77
C ILE A 176 3.63 2.75 9.88
N ARG A 177 3.98 2.34 11.10
CA ARG A 177 4.42 3.25 12.17
C ARG A 177 5.72 3.96 11.81
N THR A 178 6.67 3.27 11.18
CA THR A 178 7.91 3.90 10.72
C THR A 178 7.65 4.92 9.61
N VAL A 179 6.77 4.60 8.66
CA VAL A 179 6.30 5.59 7.66
C VAL A 179 5.66 6.79 8.35
N HIS A 180 4.76 6.56 9.30
CA HIS A 180 4.09 7.63 10.05
C HIS A 180 5.08 8.56 10.75
N ALA A 181 6.06 7.99 11.46
CA ALA A 181 7.10 8.77 12.13
C ALA A 181 7.92 9.63 11.16
N SER A 182 8.16 9.15 9.94
CA SER A 182 8.88 9.89 8.90
C SER A 182 8.08 11.07 8.35
N ILE A 183 6.77 10.87 8.08
CA ILE A 183 5.91 11.92 7.50
C ILE A 183 5.34 12.90 8.54
N ALA A 184 5.24 12.52 9.81
CA ALA A 184 4.69 13.36 10.88
C ALA A 184 5.64 14.49 11.34
N THR A 185 6.76 14.68 10.65
CA THR A 185 7.72 15.75 10.93
C THR A 185 7.21 17.12 10.48
N ASP A 186 7.70 18.18 11.13
CA ASP A 186 7.34 19.57 10.75
C ASP A 186 7.76 19.94 9.33
N LEU A 187 8.78 19.25 8.81
CA LEU A 187 9.28 19.41 7.46
C LEU A 187 8.32 18.84 6.40
N MET A 188 7.72 17.67 6.68
CA MET A 188 6.85 16.96 5.73
C MET A 188 5.39 17.40 5.82
N LEU A 189 4.90 17.61 7.03
CA LEU A 189 3.53 17.99 7.33
C LEU A 189 3.50 19.32 8.06
N SER A 190 4.09 20.39 7.51
CA SER A 190 4.03 21.70 8.15
C SER A 190 2.59 22.06 8.53
N PRO A 191 2.34 22.52 9.77
CA PRO A 191 1.00 22.95 10.17
C PRO A 191 0.56 24.02 9.16
N LEU A 192 -0.52 23.71 8.47
CA LEU A 192 -1.09 24.43 7.33
C LEU A 192 -0.75 25.93 7.32
N ASN A 193 0.02 26.31 6.29
CA ASN A 193 -0.05 27.60 5.60
C ASN A 193 -0.08 28.88 6.44
N LEU A 194 1.02 29.21 7.12
CA LEU A 194 1.28 30.59 7.54
C LEU A 194 1.09 31.58 6.37
N GLU A 195 1.44 31.22 5.13
CA GLU A 195 1.21 32.06 3.95
C GLU A 195 -0.27 32.25 3.59
N LYS A 196 -1.11 31.22 3.75
CA LYS A 196 -2.55 31.30 3.43
C LYS A 196 -3.31 32.00 4.56
N ASP A 197 -2.88 31.83 5.81
CA ASP A 197 -3.38 32.56 6.96
C ASP A 197 -2.90 34.03 6.95
N MET A 198 -1.66 34.31 6.51
CA MET A 198 -1.17 35.68 6.30
C MET A 198 -1.85 36.36 5.10
N SER A 199 -2.17 35.61 4.04
CA SER A 199 -2.95 36.10 2.90
C SER A 199 -4.41 36.38 3.29
N ALA A 200 -5.00 35.57 4.18
CA ALA A 200 -6.34 35.79 4.74
C ALA A 200 -6.39 36.97 5.72
N LEU A 201 -5.26 37.34 6.33
CA LEU A 201 -5.11 38.53 7.16
C LEU A 201 -4.87 39.82 6.34
N SER A 202 -4.69 39.73 5.02
CA SER A 202 -4.49 40.88 4.13
C SER A 202 -5.82 41.35 3.49
N ILE A 203 -6.53 42.22 4.23
CA ILE A 203 -7.45 43.29 3.79
C ILE A 203 -8.33 42.99 2.55
N ASN A 204 -9.56 42.53 2.79
CA ASN A 204 -10.79 43.31 2.48
C ASN A 204 -12.06 42.55 2.91
N GLY A 205 -12.90 43.22 3.68
CA GLY A 205 -14.17 42.66 4.15
C GLY A 205 -15.14 42.37 3.01
N ALA A 206 -15.60 41.13 2.92
CA ALA A 206 -16.84 40.76 2.25
C ALA A 206 -17.38 39.45 2.85
N LYS A 207 -18.71 39.40 2.92
CA LYS A 207 -19.57 38.46 3.65
C LYS A 207 -19.53 37.02 3.11
N ASP A 208 -19.86 36.11 4.02
CA ASP A 208 -20.50 34.79 3.83
C ASP A 208 -19.87 33.82 2.82
N GLY A 209 -19.15 32.84 3.37
CA GLY A 209 -18.86 31.57 2.73
C GLY A 209 -18.31 30.62 3.78
N GLY A 210 -19.12 29.64 4.23
CA GLY A 210 -18.77 28.74 5.33
C GLY A 210 -17.39 28.11 5.15
N GLU A 211 -16.46 28.47 6.05
CA GLU A 211 -15.13 27.88 6.12
C GLU A 211 -15.26 26.37 6.33
N LYS A 212 -15.03 25.60 5.25
CA LYS A 212 -14.62 24.20 5.40
C LYS A 212 -13.32 24.22 6.18
N LYS A 213 -13.39 24.00 7.50
CA LYS A 213 -12.22 23.71 8.35
C LYS A 213 -11.31 22.76 7.58
N THR A 214 -10.18 23.27 7.09
CA THR A 214 -9.12 22.46 6.50
C THR A 214 -8.69 21.48 7.57
N LYS A 215 -9.13 20.22 7.43
CA LYS A 215 -8.77 19.16 8.37
C LYS A 215 -7.26 19.02 8.33
N ASP A 216 -6.64 19.20 9.48
CA ASP A 216 -5.21 19.00 9.69
C ASP A 216 -4.82 17.57 9.22
N PRO A 217 -3.96 17.45 8.18
CA PRO A 217 -3.51 16.16 7.69
C PRO A 217 -2.90 15.29 8.77
N ARG A 218 -2.17 15.87 9.73
CA ARG A 218 -1.52 15.12 10.82
C ARG A 218 -2.55 14.36 11.64
N LYS A 219 -3.61 15.04 12.08
CA LYS A 219 -4.70 14.42 12.84
C LYS A 219 -5.38 13.28 12.09
N TRP A 220 -5.45 13.39 10.76
CA TRP A 220 -5.99 12.31 9.95
C TRP A 220 -5.06 11.09 9.95
N PHE A 221 -3.76 11.27 9.75
CA PHE A 221 -2.77 10.20 9.81
C PHE A 221 -2.71 9.56 11.20
N ASP A 222 -2.70 10.35 12.27
CA ASP A 222 -2.77 9.87 13.65
C ASP A 222 -4.02 9.01 13.88
N SER A 223 -5.18 9.50 13.43
CA SER A 223 -6.45 8.77 13.57
C SER A 223 -6.45 7.48 12.76
N CYS A 224 -5.87 7.48 11.56
CA CYS A 224 -5.74 6.29 10.72
C CYS A 224 -4.84 5.25 11.38
N LEU A 225 -3.69 5.67 11.93
CA LEU A 225 -2.78 4.80 12.66
C LEU A 225 -3.45 4.20 13.90
N ALA A 226 -4.22 5.00 14.65
CA ALA A 226 -4.98 4.51 15.79
C ALA A 226 -6.03 3.45 15.40
N GLN A 227 -6.65 3.56 14.21
CA GLN A 227 -7.54 2.51 13.71
C GLN A 227 -6.78 1.23 13.33
N ILE A 228 -5.60 1.36 12.70
CA ILE A 228 -4.72 0.23 12.40
C ILE A 228 -4.35 -0.50 13.68
N ASP A 229 -3.89 0.22 14.70
CA ASP A 229 -3.50 -0.34 16.00
C ASP A 229 -4.66 -1.04 16.69
N LYS A 230 -5.85 -0.43 16.66
CA LYS A 230 -7.07 -1.02 17.22
C LYS A 230 -7.45 -2.32 16.52
N SER A 231 -7.41 -2.35 15.18
CA SER A 231 -7.71 -3.54 14.40
C SER A 231 -6.67 -4.64 14.62
N ALA A 232 -5.38 -4.30 14.68
CA ALA A 232 -4.31 -5.24 14.97
C ALA A 232 -4.45 -5.85 16.37
N LYS A 233 -4.82 -5.05 17.38
CA LYS A 233 -5.11 -5.56 18.73
C LYS A 233 -6.26 -6.56 18.73
N ALA A 234 -7.35 -6.26 18.02
CA ALA A 234 -8.49 -7.16 17.92
C ALA A 234 -8.13 -8.50 17.23
N VAL A 235 -7.27 -8.46 16.20
CA VAL A 235 -6.73 -9.66 15.57
C VAL A 235 -5.84 -10.44 16.55
N GLY A 236 -4.95 -9.78 17.29
CA GLY A 236 -4.11 -10.43 18.30
C GLY A 236 -4.93 -11.13 19.39
N GLU A 237 -5.99 -10.50 19.89
CA GLU A 237 -6.92 -11.09 20.86
C GLU A 237 -7.62 -12.34 20.30
N LEU A 238 -8.06 -12.29 19.04
CA LEU A 238 -8.66 -13.44 18.35
C LEU A 238 -7.66 -14.60 18.23
N LEU A 239 -6.45 -14.35 17.73
CA LEU A 239 -5.45 -15.38 17.53
C LEU A 239 -5.05 -16.06 18.84
N ASN A 240 -4.88 -15.29 19.92
CA ASN A 240 -4.56 -15.85 21.24
C ASN A 240 -5.68 -16.74 21.78
N SER A 241 -6.94 -16.32 21.63
CA SER A 241 -8.08 -17.12 22.09
C SER A 241 -8.20 -18.47 21.39
N GLN A 242 -7.77 -18.56 20.13
CA GLN A 242 -7.80 -19.79 19.34
C GLN A 242 -6.61 -20.71 19.63
N VAL A 243 -5.47 -20.16 20.04
CA VAL A 243 -4.34 -20.95 20.56
C VAL A 243 -4.73 -21.62 21.87
N ASP A 244 -5.38 -20.89 22.78
CA ASP A 244 -5.75 -21.40 24.11
C ASP A 244 -6.88 -22.45 24.07
N ASN A 245 -7.76 -22.39 23.06
CA ASN A 245 -8.85 -23.37 22.87
C ASN A 245 -8.43 -24.61 22.04
N GLY A 246 -7.23 -24.59 21.44
CA GLY A 246 -6.73 -25.63 20.53
C GLY A 246 -5.72 -26.60 21.15
N THR A 247 -5.41 -26.47 22.44
CA THR A 247 -4.60 -27.41 23.26
C THR A 247 -5.47 -28.23 24.19
#